data_AF-A0A7C5HXH1-F1
#
_entry.id   AF-A0A7C5HXH1-F1
#
_cell.length_a   1.000
_cell.length_b   1.000
_cell.length_c   1.000
_cell.angle_alpha   90.00
_cell.angle_beta   90.00
_cell.angle_gamma   90.00
#
_symmetry.space_group_name_H-M   'P 1'
#
loop_
_entity.id
_entity.type
_entity.pdbx_description
1 polymer ?
#
loop_
_entity_poly.entity_id
_entity_poly.type
_entity_poly.pdbx_seq_one_letter_code
_entity_poly.pdbx_strand_id
1 'polypeptide(L)'
;MLSERFWRYSFLILLGLVVAWLVAFPVKPSSRWNLEDIVMEASIWGAVFFSFLIFPRKWTLLLFWGWFTLLFANTVDLLDEFTSEPKFFDTVLEGLLWVAGWLIIIVSFHRENLALEKEKEIDSLTGLLNRYFLERKFPGIFRELIHKKSLVTFIFADLDGLKEINDRFSHQAGDLVLEEALYEADQRMYQEKRSKKEPLL
;
A
#
# COMPACT_ATOMS: atom_id res chain seq x y z
N MET A 1 6.81 19.41 -2.02
CA MET A 1 7.36 20.02 -3.25
C MET A 1 7.18 19.16 -4.50
N LEU A 2 7.46 17.83 -4.45
CA LEU A 2 7.18 16.94 -5.59
C LEU A 2 5.68 16.78 -5.90
N SER A 3 4.81 16.81 -4.88
CA SER A 3 3.36 16.65 -5.05
C SER A 3 2.73 17.77 -5.90
N GLU A 4 2.92 19.04 -5.56
CA GLU A 4 2.23 20.15 -6.27
C GLU A 4 2.56 20.25 -7.76
N ARG A 5 3.84 20.04 -8.13
CA ARG A 5 4.22 20.03 -9.55
C ARG A 5 3.53 18.87 -10.27
N PHE A 6 3.50 17.70 -9.65
CA PHE A 6 2.89 16.50 -10.19
C PHE A 6 1.38 16.67 -10.44
N TRP A 7 0.66 17.27 -9.48
CA TRP A 7 -0.76 17.65 -9.64
C TRP A 7 -1.02 18.59 -10.81
N ARG A 8 -0.14 19.59 -11.01
CA ARG A 8 -0.29 20.53 -12.12
C ARG A 8 -0.10 19.84 -13.47
N TYR A 9 0.85 18.91 -13.57
CA TYR A 9 1.08 18.18 -14.82
C TYR A 9 -0.06 17.21 -15.15
N SER A 10 -0.64 16.51 -14.16
CA SER A 10 -1.75 15.59 -14.44
C SER A 10 -3.00 16.32 -14.96
N PHE A 11 -3.31 17.50 -14.43
CA PHE A 11 -4.41 18.30 -14.96
C PHE A 11 -4.16 18.75 -16.40
N LEU A 12 -2.94 19.19 -16.71
CA LEU A 12 -2.55 19.55 -18.09
C LEU A 12 -2.61 18.34 -19.04
N ILE A 13 -2.23 17.15 -18.56
CA ILE A 13 -2.33 15.90 -19.33
C ILE A 13 -3.80 15.58 -19.59
N LEU A 14 -4.67 15.62 -18.57
CA LEU A 14 -6.10 15.35 -18.74
C LEU A 14 -6.73 16.34 -19.73
N LEU A 15 -6.44 17.64 -19.59
CA LEU A 15 -6.90 18.67 -20.52
C LEU A 15 -6.41 18.40 -21.95
N GLY A 16 -5.13 18.03 -22.11
CA GLY A 16 -4.57 17.65 -23.40
C GLY A 16 -5.26 16.44 -24.03
N LEU A 17 -5.61 15.44 -23.23
CA LEU A 17 -6.34 14.25 -23.68
C LEU A 17 -7.77 14.59 -24.11
N VAL A 18 -8.47 15.45 -23.37
CA VAL A 18 -9.82 15.94 -23.74
C VAL A 18 -9.76 16.70 -25.07
N VAL A 19 -8.80 17.61 -25.23
CA VAL A 19 -8.62 18.35 -26.49
C VAL A 19 -8.30 17.39 -27.64
N ALA A 20 -7.41 16.42 -27.42
CA ALA A 20 -7.09 15.42 -28.43
C ALA A 20 -8.32 14.59 -28.83
N TRP A 21 -9.17 14.23 -27.87
CA TRP A 21 -10.43 13.51 -28.11
C TRP A 21 -11.39 14.31 -28.98
N LEU A 22 -11.66 15.57 -28.62
CA LEU A 22 -12.57 16.45 -29.35
C LEU A 22 -12.07 16.79 -30.76
N VAL A 23 -10.76 16.73 -31.00
CA VAL A 23 -10.17 16.87 -32.35
C VAL A 23 -10.27 15.57 -33.13
N ALA A 24 -10.14 14.42 -32.48
CA ALA A 24 -10.15 13.11 -33.12
C ALA A 24 -11.55 12.67 -33.58
N PHE A 25 -12.59 13.04 -32.84
CA PHE A 25 -13.96 12.58 -33.09
C PHE A 25 -14.93 13.72 -33.39
N PRO A 26 -15.81 13.55 -34.40
CA PRO A 26 -16.79 14.57 -34.74
C PRO A 26 -17.85 14.70 -33.65
N VAL A 27 -18.25 15.94 -33.38
CA VAL A 27 -19.30 16.26 -32.40
C VAL A 27 -20.67 15.85 -32.93
N LYS A 28 -21.43 15.10 -32.12
CA LYS A 28 -22.83 14.73 -32.38
C LYS A 28 -23.71 16.00 -32.45
N PRO A 29 -24.70 16.05 -33.35
CA PRO A 29 -25.70 17.12 -33.31
C PRO A 29 -26.46 17.07 -31.99
N SER A 30 -26.81 18.24 -31.44
CA SER A 30 -27.46 18.35 -30.12
C SER A 30 -28.79 17.62 -29.99
N SER A 31 -29.43 17.27 -31.11
CA SER A 31 -30.64 16.43 -31.14
C SER A 31 -30.39 14.98 -30.73
N ARG A 32 -29.13 14.53 -30.67
CA ARG A 32 -28.73 13.19 -30.23
C ARG A 32 -28.24 13.15 -28.79
N TRP A 33 -28.15 14.30 -28.12
CA TRP A 33 -27.68 14.36 -26.74
C TRP A 33 -28.74 13.84 -25.78
N ASN A 34 -28.38 12.88 -24.93
CA ASN A 34 -29.20 12.37 -23.84
C ASN A 34 -28.90 13.13 -22.56
N LEU A 35 -29.80 14.06 -22.19
CA LEU A 35 -29.64 14.89 -21.01
C LEU A 35 -29.60 14.07 -19.70
N GLU A 36 -30.30 12.93 -19.63
CA GLU A 36 -30.29 12.09 -18.44
C GLU A 36 -28.90 11.47 -18.22
N ASP A 37 -28.29 10.96 -19.28
CA ASP A 37 -26.94 10.35 -19.24
C ASP A 37 -25.88 11.42 -18.96
N ILE A 38 -25.94 12.59 -19.63
CA ILE A 38 -25.03 13.72 -19.35
C ILE A 38 -25.03 14.09 -17.87
N VAL A 39 -26.21 14.21 -17.27
CA VAL A 39 -26.33 14.61 -15.85
C VAL A 39 -25.78 13.52 -14.93
N MET A 40 -26.07 12.25 -15.24
CA MET A 40 -25.57 11.11 -14.47
C MET A 40 -24.04 11.02 -14.54
N GLU A 41 -23.48 11.00 -15.74
CA GLU A 41 -22.04 10.86 -15.99
C GLU A 41 -21.27 12.06 -15.45
N ALA A 42 -21.77 13.30 -15.64
CA ALA A 42 -21.16 14.48 -15.06
C ALA A 42 -21.17 14.44 -13.52
N SER A 43 -22.21 13.85 -12.91
CA SER A 43 -22.28 13.67 -11.46
C SER A 43 -21.25 12.65 -10.96
N ILE A 44 -21.08 11.53 -11.67
CA ILE A 44 -20.08 10.51 -11.34
C ILE A 44 -18.67 11.08 -11.54
N TRP A 45 -18.42 11.71 -12.68
CA TRP A 45 -17.16 12.39 -12.98
C TRP A 45 -16.82 13.41 -11.91
N GLY A 46 -17.79 14.25 -11.50
CA GLY A 46 -17.62 15.21 -10.43
C GLY A 46 -17.24 14.55 -9.10
N ALA A 47 -17.92 13.46 -8.72
CA ALA A 47 -17.60 12.70 -7.51
C ALA A 47 -16.17 12.12 -7.55
N VAL A 48 -15.76 11.53 -8.67
CA VAL A 48 -14.39 10.99 -8.88
C VAL A 48 -13.35 12.12 -8.88
N PHE A 49 -13.67 13.27 -9.47
CA PHE A 49 -12.78 14.44 -9.48
C PHE A 49 -12.59 15.02 -8.08
N PHE A 50 -13.67 15.22 -7.31
CA PHE A 50 -13.57 15.71 -5.94
C PHE A 50 -12.89 14.70 -5.01
N SER A 51 -13.13 13.40 -5.17
CA SER A 51 -12.40 12.38 -4.41
C SER A 51 -10.91 12.44 -4.73
N PHE A 52 -10.53 12.60 -6.00
CA PHE A 52 -9.14 12.82 -6.42
C PHE A 52 -8.51 14.02 -5.66
N LEU A 53 -9.24 15.12 -5.49
CA LEU A 53 -8.76 16.32 -4.77
C LEU A 53 -8.65 16.19 -3.24
N ILE A 54 -9.40 15.30 -2.59
CA ILE A 54 -9.47 15.22 -1.11
C ILE A 54 -8.30 14.45 -0.49
N PHE A 55 -7.73 13.48 -1.19
CA PHE A 55 -6.68 12.62 -0.62
C PHE A 55 -5.19 13.09 -0.71
N PRO A 56 -4.76 14.24 -1.30
CA PRO A 56 -3.39 14.52 -1.80
C PRO A 56 -2.21 14.20 -0.86
N ARG A 57 -2.43 14.22 0.45
CA ARG A 57 -1.37 14.09 1.45
C ARG A 57 -0.95 12.64 1.74
N LYS A 58 -1.70 11.64 1.27
CA LYS A 58 -1.45 10.20 1.51
C LYS A 58 -1.29 9.34 0.26
N TRP A 59 -1.32 9.92 -0.95
CA TRP A 59 -1.23 9.13 -2.17
C TRP A 59 0.16 8.54 -2.33
N THR A 60 0.24 7.21 -2.40
CA THR A 60 1.32 6.57 -3.13
C THR A 60 1.17 6.88 -4.62
N LEU A 61 2.29 6.89 -5.36
CA LEU A 61 2.26 7.12 -6.82
C LEU A 61 1.35 6.11 -7.54
N LEU A 62 1.25 4.88 -7.02
CA LEU A 62 0.42 3.84 -7.60
C LEU A 62 -1.07 4.15 -7.43
N LEU A 63 -1.49 4.53 -6.22
CA LEU A 63 -2.86 4.97 -5.96
C LEU A 63 -3.23 6.13 -6.90
N PHE A 64 -2.28 7.04 -7.11
CA PHE A 64 -2.48 8.22 -7.96
C PHE A 64 -2.82 7.84 -9.38
N TRP A 65 -2.03 6.96 -9.98
CA TRP A 65 -2.28 6.50 -11.34
C TRP A 65 -3.59 5.72 -11.44
N GLY A 66 -3.97 4.96 -10.42
CA GLY A 66 -5.25 4.25 -10.39
C GLY A 66 -6.44 5.21 -10.47
N TRP A 67 -6.46 6.25 -9.63
CA TRP A 67 -7.54 7.23 -9.71
C TRP A 67 -7.45 8.15 -10.92
N PHE A 68 -6.26 8.49 -11.40
CA PHE A 68 -6.11 9.25 -12.65
C PHE A 68 -6.71 8.45 -13.82
N THR A 69 -6.48 7.14 -13.88
CA THR A 69 -7.09 6.25 -14.87
C THR A 69 -8.62 6.22 -14.73
N LEU A 70 -9.17 6.13 -13.51
CA LEU A 70 -10.62 6.21 -13.32
C LEU A 70 -11.20 7.56 -13.74
N LEU A 71 -10.56 8.67 -13.37
CA LEU A 71 -10.97 10.00 -13.77
C LEU A 71 -10.97 10.13 -15.30
N PHE A 72 -9.95 9.60 -15.96
CA PHE A 72 -9.87 9.58 -17.41
C PHE A 72 -10.95 8.68 -18.04
N ALA A 73 -11.22 7.50 -17.48
CA ALA A 73 -12.29 6.61 -17.93
C ALA A 73 -13.66 7.33 -17.91
N ASN A 74 -14.00 7.97 -16.79
CA ASN A 74 -15.23 8.75 -16.63
C ASN A 74 -15.26 10.01 -17.52
N THR A 75 -14.09 10.51 -17.93
CA THR A 75 -14.01 11.62 -18.89
C THR A 75 -14.32 11.14 -20.30
N VAL A 76 -13.84 9.94 -20.67
CA VAL A 76 -14.13 9.33 -21.97
C VAL A 76 -15.61 8.99 -22.08
N ASP A 77 -16.16 8.36 -21.06
CA ASP A 77 -17.59 8.07 -20.89
C ASP A 77 -18.42 9.36 -21.09
N LEU A 78 -18.17 10.40 -20.29
CA LEU A 78 -18.87 11.69 -20.45
C LEU A 78 -18.70 12.35 -21.84
N LEU A 79 -17.58 12.12 -22.52
CA LEU A 79 -17.33 12.72 -23.84
C LEU A 79 -18.06 11.98 -24.96
N ASP A 80 -18.31 10.69 -24.81
CA ASP A 80 -18.98 9.90 -25.84
C ASP A 80 -20.39 10.43 -26.12
N GLU A 81 -21.07 10.99 -25.12
CA GLU A 81 -22.39 11.59 -25.27
C GLU A 81 -22.37 12.78 -26.25
N PHE A 82 -21.23 13.46 -26.38
CA PHE A 82 -21.02 14.58 -27.27
C PHE A 82 -20.33 14.21 -28.59
N THR A 83 -19.62 13.08 -28.69
CA THR A 83 -18.82 12.71 -29.87
C THR A 83 -19.33 11.46 -30.57
N SER A 84 -18.96 11.25 -31.84
CA SER A 84 -19.25 10.00 -32.56
C SER A 84 -17.96 9.23 -32.80
N GLU A 85 -17.68 8.30 -31.91
CA GLU A 85 -16.48 7.48 -31.89
C GLU A 85 -16.74 6.07 -32.46
N PRO A 86 -15.71 5.39 -32.96
CA PRO A 86 -15.81 3.97 -33.30
C PRO A 86 -16.15 3.14 -32.06
N LYS A 87 -16.97 2.08 -32.22
CA LYS A 87 -17.37 1.16 -31.14
C LYS A 87 -16.24 0.67 -30.24
N PHE A 88 -15.02 0.56 -30.77
CA PHE A 88 -13.85 0.18 -29.97
C PHE A 88 -13.60 1.14 -28.81
N PHE A 89 -13.74 2.46 -29.02
CA PHE A 89 -13.51 3.47 -27.98
C PHE A 89 -14.63 3.44 -26.94
N ASP A 90 -15.87 3.40 -27.43
CA ASP A 90 -17.12 3.36 -26.65
C ASP A 90 -17.23 2.11 -25.76
N THR A 91 -16.88 0.91 -26.23
CA THR A 91 -17.08 -0.32 -25.42
C THR A 91 -15.81 -0.97 -24.89
N VAL A 92 -14.75 -1.05 -25.72
CA VAL A 92 -13.56 -1.83 -25.35
C VAL A 92 -12.59 -0.97 -24.56
N LEU A 93 -12.26 0.22 -25.05
CA LEU A 93 -11.32 1.11 -24.38
C LEU A 93 -11.85 1.55 -23.02
N GLU A 94 -13.09 2.01 -22.98
CA GLU A 94 -13.78 2.42 -21.76
C GLU A 94 -13.73 1.31 -20.69
N GLY A 95 -14.20 0.10 -21.01
CA GLY A 95 -14.14 -1.04 -20.10
C GLY A 95 -12.73 -1.43 -19.64
N LEU A 96 -11.71 -1.33 -20.52
CA LEU A 96 -10.31 -1.57 -20.15
C LEU A 96 -9.78 -0.53 -19.16
N LEU A 97 -10.13 0.74 -19.35
CA LEU A 97 -9.72 1.81 -18.45
C LEU A 97 -10.36 1.65 -17.07
N TRP A 98 -11.64 1.30 -16.99
CA TRP A 98 -12.31 0.99 -15.73
C TRP A 98 -11.64 -0.16 -14.97
N VAL A 99 -11.42 -1.29 -15.64
CA VAL A 99 -10.77 -2.46 -15.02
C VAL A 99 -9.35 -2.12 -14.58
N ALA A 100 -8.57 -1.44 -15.42
CA ALA A 100 -7.21 -1.03 -15.07
C ALA A 100 -7.18 -0.08 -13.87
N GLY A 101 -8.04 0.94 -13.84
CA GLY A 101 -8.13 1.88 -12.73
C GLY A 101 -8.44 1.18 -11.40
N TRP A 102 -9.46 0.33 -11.39
CA TRP A 102 -9.82 -0.45 -10.19
C TRP A 102 -8.72 -1.42 -9.76
N LEU A 103 -8.10 -2.15 -10.68
CA LEU A 103 -7.00 -3.07 -10.36
C LEU A 103 -5.81 -2.33 -9.75
N ILE A 104 -5.42 -1.18 -10.32
CA ILE A 104 -4.31 -0.38 -9.78
C ILE A 104 -4.63 0.11 -8.37
N ILE A 105 -5.86 0.57 -8.12
CA ILE A 105 -6.30 1.00 -6.78
C ILE A 105 -6.25 -0.17 -5.79
N ILE A 106 -6.79 -1.34 -6.15
CA ILE A 106 -6.79 -2.54 -5.31
C ILE A 106 -5.36 -2.96 -4.98
N VAL A 107 -4.47 -3.02 -5.97
CA VAL A 107 -3.06 -3.37 -5.77
C VAL A 107 -2.37 -2.33 -4.90
N SER A 108 -2.67 -1.04 -5.07
CA SER A 108 -2.11 0.02 -4.24
C SER A 108 -2.48 -0.14 -2.77
N PHE A 109 -3.76 -0.32 -2.47
CA PHE A 109 -4.22 -0.57 -1.11
C PHE A 109 -3.64 -1.86 -0.53
N HIS A 110 -3.55 -2.92 -1.33
CA HIS A 110 -2.94 -4.16 -0.88
C HIS A 110 -1.46 -3.98 -0.51
N ARG A 111 -0.69 -3.23 -1.31
CA ARG A 111 0.72 -2.94 -1.02
C ARG A 111 0.89 -2.08 0.23
N GLU A 112 0.04 -1.08 0.42
CA GLU A 112 0.06 -0.24 1.62
C GLU A 112 -0.28 -1.06 2.87
N ASN A 113 -1.31 -1.91 2.80
CA ASN A 113 -1.65 -2.83 3.89
C ASN A 113 -0.50 -3.79 4.19
N LEU A 114 0.13 -4.38 3.18
CA LEU A 114 1.29 -5.24 3.38
C LEU A 114 2.51 -4.49 3.95
N ALA A 115 2.71 -3.23 3.58
CA ALA A 115 3.77 -2.41 4.15
C ALA A 115 3.53 -2.14 5.64
N LEU A 116 2.28 -1.78 6.00
CA LEU A 116 1.85 -1.63 7.39
C LEU A 116 1.97 -2.94 8.18
N GLU A 117 1.70 -4.08 7.55
CA GLU A 117 1.90 -5.39 8.17
C GLU A 117 3.38 -5.71 8.40
N LYS A 118 4.26 -5.38 7.45
CA LYS A 118 5.71 -5.58 7.59
C LYS A 118 6.34 -4.70 8.65
N GLU A 119 5.86 -3.48 8.79
CA GLU A 119 6.29 -2.55 9.85
C GLU A 119 5.95 -3.08 11.25
N LYS A 120 5.00 -4.03 11.34
CA LYS A 120 4.65 -4.78 12.55
C LYS A 120 5.39 -6.11 12.67
N GLU A 121 6.51 -6.35 12.01
CA GLU A 121 7.28 -7.59 12.26
C GLU A 121 8.34 -7.43 13.34
N ILE A 122 8.80 -6.20 13.55
CA ILE A 122 9.82 -5.86 14.53
C ILE A 122 9.15 -5.09 15.65
N ASP A 123 9.41 -5.49 16.88
CA ASP A 123 9.00 -4.75 18.06
C ASP A 123 9.88 -3.50 18.18
N SER A 124 9.27 -2.31 18.22
CA SER A 124 9.99 -1.03 18.13
C SER A 124 10.86 -0.74 19.35
N LEU A 125 10.55 -1.35 20.49
CA LEU A 125 11.31 -1.19 21.73
C LEU A 125 12.55 -2.10 21.72
N THR A 126 12.37 -3.35 21.34
CA THR A 126 13.41 -4.37 21.48
C THR A 126 14.24 -4.59 20.22
N GLY A 127 13.76 -4.14 19.05
CA GLY A 127 14.38 -4.44 17.76
C GLY A 127 14.27 -5.92 17.34
N LEU A 128 13.58 -6.74 18.12
CA LEU A 128 13.39 -8.17 17.87
C LEU A 128 12.16 -8.45 17.04
N LEU A 129 12.11 -9.67 16.47
CA LEU A 129 10.91 -10.16 15.80
C LEU A 129 9.77 -10.29 16.82
N ASN A 130 8.64 -9.68 16.51
CA ASN A 130 7.53 -9.63 17.42
C ASN A 130 6.57 -10.82 17.23
N ARG A 131 5.47 -10.78 17.97
CA ARG A 131 4.44 -11.83 17.93
C ARG A 131 3.85 -12.05 16.53
N TYR A 132 3.69 -11.01 15.71
CA TYR A 132 3.17 -11.15 14.35
C TYR A 132 4.10 -12.00 13.49
N PHE A 133 5.42 -11.80 13.57
CA PHE A 133 6.38 -12.64 12.87
C PHE A 133 6.25 -14.11 13.29
N LEU A 134 6.20 -14.36 14.61
CA LEU A 134 6.09 -15.71 15.17
C LEU A 134 4.81 -16.43 14.71
N GLU A 135 3.69 -15.73 14.59
CA GLU A 135 2.42 -16.34 14.18
C GLU A 135 2.26 -16.48 12.66
N ARG A 136 2.78 -15.52 11.87
CA ARG A 136 2.50 -15.43 10.42
C ARG A 136 3.62 -15.96 9.54
N LYS A 137 4.88 -15.78 9.92
CA LYS A 137 6.03 -16.12 9.08
C LYS A 137 6.78 -17.36 9.56
N PHE A 138 6.98 -17.48 10.87
CA PHE A 138 7.71 -18.58 11.46
C PHE A 138 7.18 -19.98 11.06
N PRO A 139 5.85 -20.24 10.90
CA PRO A 139 5.37 -21.56 10.45
C PRO A 139 5.87 -21.99 9.06
N GLY A 140 6.18 -21.03 8.18
CA GLY A 140 6.80 -21.32 6.88
C GLY A 140 8.25 -21.80 7.04
N ILE A 141 9.03 -21.04 7.80
CA ILE A 141 10.44 -21.35 8.11
C ILE A 141 10.54 -22.70 8.83
N PHE A 142 9.65 -22.93 9.80
CA PHE A 142 9.63 -24.17 10.57
C PHE A 142 9.37 -25.40 9.70
N ARG A 143 8.45 -25.31 8.72
CA ARG A 143 8.22 -26.39 7.74
C ARG A 143 9.47 -26.69 6.92
N GLU A 144 10.20 -25.66 6.49
CA GLU A 144 11.45 -25.84 5.74
C GLU A 144 12.53 -26.54 6.59
N LEU A 145 12.67 -26.16 7.86
CA LEU A 145 13.60 -26.78 8.80
C LEU A 145 13.26 -28.25 9.05
N ILE A 146 11.97 -28.60 9.17
CA ILE A 146 11.50 -29.98 9.27
C ILE A 146 11.87 -30.76 8.01
N HIS A 147 11.62 -30.21 6.82
CA HIS A 147 11.97 -30.87 5.56
C HIS A 147 13.47 -31.11 5.42
N LYS A 148 14.30 -30.17 5.91
CA LYS A 148 15.75 -30.29 5.96
C LYS A 148 16.27 -31.18 7.09
N LYS A 149 15.39 -31.79 7.90
CA LYS A 149 15.72 -32.56 9.11
C LYS A 149 16.68 -31.81 10.05
N SER A 150 16.52 -30.48 10.13
CA SER A 150 17.34 -29.64 11.00
C SER A 150 16.90 -29.79 12.45
N LEU A 151 17.86 -29.80 13.38
CA LEU A 151 17.55 -29.72 14.81
C LEU A 151 17.12 -28.29 15.14
N VAL A 152 15.94 -28.14 15.74
CA VAL A 152 15.39 -26.85 16.17
C VAL A 152 15.11 -26.88 17.66
N THR A 153 15.59 -25.88 18.39
CA THR A 153 15.32 -25.70 19.83
C THR A 153 14.52 -24.42 20.02
N PHE A 154 13.45 -24.50 20.83
CA PHE A 154 12.71 -23.32 21.27
C PHE A 154 13.05 -23.00 22.71
N ILE A 155 13.22 -21.72 22.99
CA ILE A 155 13.41 -21.20 24.34
C ILE A 155 12.29 -20.19 24.57
N PHE A 156 11.54 -20.38 25.65
CA PHE A 156 10.62 -19.40 26.18
C PHE A 156 11.24 -18.82 27.44
N ALA A 157 11.32 -17.50 27.52
CA ALA A 157 11.87 -16.77 28.65
C ALA A 157 10.90 -15.66 29.04
N ASP A 158 10.79 -15.41 30.34
CA ASP A 158 10.00 -14.34 30.94
C ASP A 158 10.87 -13.60 31.95
N LEU A 159 10.67 -12.30 32.12
CA LEU A 159 11.42 -11.48 33.09
C LEU A 159 10.67 -11.44 34.42
N ASP A 160 11.21 -12.13 35.42
CA ASP A 160 10.67 -12.12 36.77
C ASP A 160 10.69 -10.69 37.37
N GLY A 161 9.58 -10.29 37.99
CA GLY A 161 9.49 -9.02 38.72
C GLY A 161 9.33 -7.76 37.86
N LEU A 162 9.25 -7.86 36.52
CA LEU A 162 9.14 -6.69 35.64
C LEU A 162 7.90 -5.83 35.95
N LYS A 163 6.79 -6.47 36.36
CA LYS A 163 5.58 -5.76 36.77
C LYS A 163 5.80 -4.88 38.00
N GLU A 164 6.53 -5.38 39.01
CA GLU A 164 6.82 -4.62 40.24
C GLU A 164 7.69 -3.38 39.94
N ILE A 165 8.62 -3.52 38.99
CA ILE A 165 9.43 -2.41 38.48
C ILE A 165 8.55 -1.38 37.79
N ASN A 166 7.67 -1.81 36.89
CA ASN A 166 6.72 -0.94 36.19
C ASN A 166 5.81 -0.18 37.18
N ASP A 167 5.28 -0.89 38.17
CA ASP A 167 4.36 -0.34 39.17
C ASP A 167 5.07 0.68 40.09
N ARG A 168 6.37 0.52 40.35
CA ARG A 168 7.15 1.40 41.24
C ARG A 168 7.88 2.54 40.53
N PHE A 169 8.29 2.35 39.27
CA PHE A 169 9.21 3.25 38.56
C PHE A 169 8.74 3.69 37.17
N SER A 170 7.50 3.37 36.79
CA SER A 170 6.88 3.61 35.47
C SER A 170 7.31 2.61 34.38
N HIS A 171 6.49 2.55 33.32
CA HIS A 171 6.75 1.74 32.14
C HIS A 171 8.09 2.04 31.46
N GLN A 172 8.51 3.31 31.43
CA GLN A 172 9.79 3.70 30.83
C GLN A 172 10.98 3.06 31.55
N ALA A 173 10.88 2.84 32.87
CA ALA A 173 11.93 2.16 33.62
C ALA A 173 11.94 0.65 33.34
N GLY A 174 10.77 0.03 33.14
CA GLY A 174 10.70 -1.36 32.71
C GLY A 174 11.21 -1.57 31.29
N ASP A 175 10.97 -0.62 30.39
CA ASP A 175 11.49 -0.64 29.03
C ASP A 175 13.03 -0.68 29.02
N LEU A 176 13.68 0.12 29.87
CA LEU A 176 15.14 0.10 30.02
C LEU A 176 15.66 -1.24 30.56
N VAL A 177 14.95 -1.84 31.52
CA VAL A 177 15.31 -3.17 32.06
C VAL A 177 15.18 -4.25 30.98
N LEU A 178 14.14 -4.16 30.15
CA LEU A 178 13.93 -5.07 29.02
C LEU A 178 15.06 -4.93 27.99
N GLU A 179 15.43 -3.70 27.61
CA GLU A 179 16.55 -3.44 26.69
C GLU A 179 17.87 -4.02 27.22
N GLU A 180 18.18 -3.81 28.51
CA GLU A 180 19.40 -4.34 29.14
C GLU A 180 19.43 -5.87 29.17
N ALA A 181 18.32 -6.50 29.55
CA ALA A 181 18.22 -7.96 29.58
C ALA A 181 18.43 -8.58 28.19
N LEU A 182 17.91 -7.93 27.15
CA LEU A 182 18.11 -8.35 25.77
C LEU A 182 19.56 -8.16 25.31
N TYR A 183 20.18 -7.04 25.67
CA TYR A 183 21.59 -6.80 25.40
C TYR A 183 22.48 -7.89 26.03
N GLU A 184 22.26 -8.22 27.31
CA GLU A 184 22.98 -9.30 27.97
C GLU A 184 22.78 -10.66 27.29
N ALA A 185 21.54 -10.99 26.91
CA ALA A 185 21.23 -12.24 26.24
C ALA A 185 21.96 -12.35 24.88
N ASP A 186 21.97 -11.29 24.08
CA ASP A 186 22.65 -11.25 22.79
C ASP A 186 24.17 -11.38 22.94
N GLN A 187 24.76 -10.67 23.91
CA GLN A 187 26.20 -10.81 24.21
C GLN A 187 26.58 -12.23 24.60
N ARG A 188 25.81 -12.89 25.48
CA ARG A 188 26.08 -14.28 25.88
C ARG A 188 25.98 -15.23 24.69
N MET A 189 24.95 -15.09 23.86
CA MET A 189 24.80 -15.89 22.65
C MET A 189 25.94 -15.67 21.65
N TYR A 190 26.42 -14.44 21.51
CA TYR A 190 27.56 -14.12 20.65
C TYR A 190 28.85 -14.80 21.14
N GLN A 191 29.13 -14.75 22.44
CA GLN A 191 30.31 -15.38 23.02
C GLN A 191 30.29 -16.91 22.88
N GLU A 192 29.14 -17.56 23.10
CA GLU A 192 29.02 -19.01 22.90
C GLU A 192 29.22 -19.45 21.45
N LYS A 193 28.70 -18.67 20.48
CA LYS A 193 28.91 -18.95 19.06
C LYS A 193 30.38 -18.80 18.66
N ARG A 194 31.09 -17.85 19.27
CA ARG A 194 32.51 -17.63 19.03
C ARG A 194 33.37 -18.75 19.63
N SER A 195 33.09 -19.16 20.88
CA SER A 195 33.86 -20.23 21.54
C SER A 195 33.71 -21.59 20.84
N LYS A 196 32.54 -21.89 20.28
CA LYS A 196 32.30 -23.11 19.49
C LYS A 196 32.94 -23.10 18.09
N LYS A 197 33.43 -21.95 17.60
CA LYS A 197 34.09 -21.82 16.29
C LYS A 197 35.62 -21.86 16.35
N GLU A 198 36.23 -21.76 17.53
CA GLU A 198 37.67 -21.98 17.69
C GLU A 198 37.94 -23.50 17.66
N PRO A 199 38.72 -24.02 16.70
CA PRO A 199 39.16 -25.40 16.77
C PRO A 199 40.04 -25.55 18.01
N LEU A 200 39.76 -26.56 18.84
CA LEU A 200 40.68 -27.03 19.86
C LEU A 200 42.03 -27.30 19.19
N LEU A 201 42.99 -26.41 19.44
CA LEU A 201 44.40 -26.55 19.06
C LEU A 201 45.03 -27.75 19.77
#